data_AF-A0A972C6X2-F1
#
_entry.id   AF-A0A972C6X2-F1
#
_cell.length_a   1.000
_cell.length_b   1.000
_cell.length_c   1.000
_cell.angle_alpha   90.00
_cell.angle_beta   90.00
_cell.angle_gamma   90.00
#
_symmetry.space_group_name_H-M   'P 1'
#
loop_
_entity.id
_entity.type
_entity.pdbx_description
1 polymer ?
#
loop_
_entity_poly.entity_id
_entity_poly.type
_entity_poly.pdbx_seq_one_letter_code
_entity_poly.pdbx_strand_id
1 'polypeptide(L)'
;ALIEINDIAELEREVFGPVLHVVRFKRENLDALVEAINHTGYGLTFGIHSRIDETISHISNRIHAGNIYVNRNIVGAVVGVQPFGGQGLSGTGPKAGGPLYLFRLLSQGNDQLPAPFNPAEPASLTLTLPGPTGETNVYRLVPRGTVLAFAQTEQGFTTQLHQITATGNRALFIDSSNTRPWLDKAEAGLREQASLIADTQIDEAGFDAVLFEGDSDGLRNLNLRLSQRKGPIMIAYGLSLEEIIQGKQYPWLGLVHEQSISTNTAAAGGNASLMTIG
;
A
#
# COMPACT_ATOMS: atom_id res chain seq x y z
N ALA A 1 -27.79 12.17 10.07
CA ALA A 1 -27.64 12.15 11.53
C ALA A 1 -26.22 12.55 11.90
N LEU A 2 -26.03 13.22 13.03
CA LEU A 2 -24.73 13.50 13.63
C LEU A 2 -24.68 12.75 14.96
N ILE A 3 -23.67 11.90 15.15
CA ILE A 3 -23.55 11.00 16.31
C ILE A 3 -22.18 11.24 16.94
N GLU A 4 -22.14 11.65 18.20
CA GLU A 4 -20.89 11.71 18.97
C GLU A 4 -20.58 10.30 19.52
N ILE A 5 -19.32 9.87 19.38
CA ILE A 5 -18.80 8.59 19.88
C ILE A 5 -17.56 8.87 20.74
N ASN A 6 -17.29 8.00 21.71
CA ASN A 6 -16.14 8.17 22.60
C ASN A 6 -14.86 7.61 21.96
N ASP A 7 -14.99 6.52 21.21
CA ASP A 7 -13.88 5.82 20.59
C ASP A 7 -14.22 5.35 19.16
N ILE A 8 -13.21 5.32 18.29
CA ILE A 8 -13.34 4.82 16.91
C ILE A 8 -13.76 3.34 16.89
N ALA A 9 -13.33 2.56 17.89
CA ALA A 9 -13.66 1.14 18.00
C ALA A 9 -15.16 0.86 18.16
N GLU A 10 -15.98 1.87 18.49
CA GLU A 10 -17.45 1.75 18.47
C GLU A 10 -18.00 1.53 17.03
N LEU A 11 -17.21 1.85 16.00
CA LEU A 11 -17.55 1.63 14.60
C LEU A 11 -17.09 0.25 14.12
N GLU A 12 -17.96 -0.75 14.28
CA GLU A 12 -17.66 -2.14 13.91
C GLU A 12 -17.76 -2.41 12.39
N ARG A 13 -18.48 -1.57 11.65
CA ARG A 13 -18.71 -1.74 10.20
C ARG A 13 -19.04 -0.42 9.52
N GLU A 14 -18.95 -0.42 8.20
CA GLU A 14 -19.44 0.70 7.38
C GLU A 14 -20.96 0.90 7.52
N VAL A 15 -21.35 2.17 7.67
CA VAL A 15 -22.74 2.64 7.64
C VAL A 15 -22.91 3.51 6.39
N PHE A 16 -23.37 2.91 5.29
CA PHE A 16 -23.45 3.57 3.99
C PHE A 16 -24.71 4.45 3.87
N GLY A 17 -24.66 5.62 4.52
CA GLY A 17 -25.78 6.57 4.54
C GLY A 17 -25.37 7.95 5.09
N PRO A 18 -26.32 8.89 5.23
CA PRO A 18 -26.04 10.25 5.67
C PRO A 18 -25.85 10.32 7.20
N VAL A 19 -24.86 9.59 7.73
CA VAL A 19 -24.54 9.50 9.16
C VAL A 19 -23.08 9.91 9.35
N LEU A 20 -22.86 10.99 10.11
CA LEU A 20 -21.53 11.44 10.49
C LEU A 20 -21.28 11.11 11.96
N HIS A 21 -20.20 10.38 12.22
CA HIS A 21 -19.70 10.14 13.57
C HIS A 21 -18.63 11.17 13.93
N VAL A 22 -18.62 11.64 15.17
CA VAL A 22 -17.66 12.61 15.68
C VAL A 22 -16.99 12.05 16.92
N VAL A 23 -15.65 11.97 16.89
CA VAL A 23 -14.81 11.60 18.02
C VAL A 23 -13.90 12.77 18.38
N ARG A 24 -13.65 12.96 19.67
CA ARG A 24 -12.76 14.01 20.19
C ARG A 24 -11.45 13.38 20.64
N PHE A 25 -10.35 14.07 20.38
CA PHE A 25 -9.03 13.64 20.83
C PHE A 25 -8.22 14.83 21.35
N LYS A 26 -7.24 14.56 22.21
CA LYS A 26 -6.25 15.55 22.65
C LYS A 26 -5.03 15.51 21.73
N ARG A 27 -4.33 16.64 21.56
CA ARG A 27 -3.20 16.74 20.61
C ARG A 27 -2.08 15.74 20.91
N GLU A 28 -1.80 15.49 22.19
CA GLU A 28 -0.81 14.50 22.64
C GLU A 28 -1.18 13.07 22.24
N ASN A 29 -2.45 12.79 21.95
CA ASN A 29 -2.96 11.48 21.55
C ASN A 29 -3.15 11.36 20.02
N LEU A 30 -2.62 12.30 19.23
CA LEU A 30 -2.77 12.28 17.76
C LEU A 30 -2.25 10.96 17.16
N ASP A 31 -1.10 10.48 17.62
CA ASP A 31 -0.51 9.24 17.09
C ASP A 31 -1.39 8.04 17.40
N ALA A 32 -1.88 7.94 18.65
CA ALA A 32 -2.81 6.89 19.05
C ALA A 32 -4.10 6.91 18.24
N LEU A 33 -4.61 8.11 17.89
CA LEU A 33 -5.78 8.26 17.03
C LEU A 33 -5.49 7.75 15.60
N VAL A 34 -4.37 8.14 15.01
CA VAL A 34 -3.99 7.68 13.66
C VAL A 34 -3.85 6.16 13.63
N GLU A 35 -3.22 5.58 14.65
CA GLU A 35 -3.15 4.13 14.78
C GLU A 35 -4.55 3.52 14.93
N ALA A 36 -5.44 4.07 15.77
CA ALA A 36 -6.81 3.57 15.91
C ALA A 36 -7.59 3.59 14.57
N ILE A 37 -7.39 4.62 13.74
CA ILE A 37 -7.96 4.71 12.38
C ILE A 37 -7.39 3.59 11.49
N ASN A 38 -6.06 3.39 11.50
CA ASN A 38 -5.41 2.34 10.72
C ASN A 38 -5.89 0.93 11.13
N HIS A 39 -6.16 0.71 12.43
CA HIS A 39 -6.65 -0.56 12.96
C HIS A 39 -8.08 -0.91 12.54
N THR A 40 -8.84 0.02 11.96
CA THR A 40 -10.13 -0.32 11.33
C THR A 40 -9.95 -1.27 10.14
N GLY A 41 -8.73 -1.38 9.59
CA GLY A 41 -8.41 -2.22 8.44
C GLY A 41 -8.84 -1.62 7.11
N TYR A 42 -9.60 -0.53 7.12
CA TYR A 42 -9.93 0.26 5.93
C TYR A 42 -8.86 1.31 5.64
N GLY A 43 -8.81 1.77 4.39
CA GLY A 43 -7.81 2.72 3.94
C GLY A 43 -8.16 3.36 2.60
N LEU A 44 -9.38 3.89 2.45
CA LEU A 44 -9.86 4.48 1.19
C LEU A 44 -9.52 5.97 1.08
N THR A 45 -10.30 6.83 1.74
CA THR A 45 -10.10 8.29 1.77
C THR A 45 -9.81 8.77 3.18
N PHE A 46 -9.00 9.83 3.29
CA PHE A 46 -8.65 10.43 4.56
C PHE A 46 -8.49 11.94 4.42
N GLY A 47 -8.96 12.70 5.42
CA GLY A 47 -8.95 14.17 5.41
C GLY A 47 -8.12 14.75 6.55
N ILE A 48 -7.28 15.74 6.24
CA ILE A 48 -6.52 16.52 7.23
C ILE A 48 -6.92 17.98 7.08
N HIS A 49 -7.37 18.59 8.17
CA HIS A 49 -7.53 20.04 8.24
C HIS A 49 -6.54 20.61 9.25
N SER A 50 -5.48 21.25 8.75
CA SER A 50 -4.42 21.87 9.55
C SER A 50 -3.68 22.93 8.73
N ARG A 51 -3.16 23.95 9.43
CA ARG A 51 -2.24 24.95 8.86
C ARG A 51 -0.77 24.69 9.24
N ILE A 52 -0.51 23.59 9.94
CA ILE A 52 0.81 23.25 10.48
C ILE A 52 1.41 22.14 9.61
N ASP A 53 2.41 22.48 8.81
CA ASP A 53 3.06 21.55 7.86
C ASP A 53 3.64 20.31 8.55
N GLU A 54 4.19 20.47 9.74
CA GLU A 54 4.69 19.36 10.55
C GLU A 54 3.56 18.38 10.88
N THR A 55 2.37 18.87 11.24
CA THR A 55 1.20 18.01 11.53
C THR A 55 0.69 17.33 10.26
N ILE A 56 0.61 18.05 9.13
CA ILE A 56 0.18 17.48 7.85
C ILE A 56 1.13 16.36 7.42
N SER A 57 2.44 16.62 7.46
CA SER A 57 3.48 15.67 7.06
C SER A 57 3.49 14.46 7.99
N HIS A 58 3.40 14.69 9.30
CA HIS A 58 3.36 13.64 10.31
C HIS A 58 2.18 12.67 10.08
N ILE A 59 0.97 13.21 9.90
CA ILE A 59 -0.22 12.37 9.67
C ILE A 59 -0.14 11.69 8.29
N SER A 60 0.20 12.42 7.24
CA SER A 60 0.23 11.88 5.86
C SER A 60 1.25 10.75 5.66
N ASN A 61 2.29 10.69 6.50
CA ASN A 61 3.29 9.62 6.45
C ASN A 61 2.94 8.41 7.32
N ARG A 62 1.93 8.51 8.21
CA ARG A 62 1.53 7.43 9.12
C ARG A 62 0.15 6.86 8.81
N ILE A 63 -0.72 7.64 8.18
CA ILE A 63 -2.06 7.17 7.83
C ILE A 63 -2.00 6.13 6.72
N HIS A 64 -2.69 5.02 6.92
CA HIS A 64 -2.85 3.97 5.93
C HIS A 64 -4.09 4.23 5.08
N ALA A 65 -4.03 5.21 4.18
CA ALA A 65 -5.08 5.50 3.20
C ALA A 65 -4.54 5.69 1.79
N GLY A 66 -5.32 5.28 0.79
CA GLY A 66 -4.95 5.45 -0.61
C GLY A 66 -5.17 6.88 -1.13
N ASN A 67 -6.16 7.61 -0.64
CA ASN A 67 -6.47 8.98 -1.06
C ASN A 67 -6.47 9.92 0.16
N ILE A 68 -5.49 10.81 0.25
CA ILE A 68 -5.32 11.77 1.33
C ILE A 68 -5.67 13.17 0.80
N TYR A 69 -6.48 13.90 1.56
CA TYR A 69 -6.95 15.22 1.20
C TYR A 69 -6.60 16.22 2.30
N VAL A 70 -5.93 17.31 1.94
CA VAL A 70 -5.47 18.33 2.88
C VAL A 70 -6.21 19.63 2.64
N ASN A 71 -6.90 20.12 3.68
CA ASN A 71 -7.65 21.36 3.71
C ASN A 71 -8.77 21.46 2.64
N ARG A 72 -9.43 20.33 2.37
CA ARG A 72 -10.53 20.20 1.40
C ARG A 72 -11.43 19.01 1.76
N ASN A 73 -12.54 18.84 1.03
CA ASN A 73 -13.38 17.66 1.16
C ASN A 73 -12.66 16.37 0.70
N ILE A 74 -13.21 15.22 1.09
CA ILE A 74 -12.61 13.89 0.86
C ILE A 74 -13.33 13.08 -0.25
N VAL A 75 -14.09 13.76 -1.11
CA VAL A 75 -14.96 13.15 -2.13
C VAL A 75 -14.68 13.74 -3.51
N GLY A 76 -15.19 13.10 -4.56
CA GLY A 76 -15.10 13.65 -5.92
C GLY A 76 -13.69 13.60 -6.51
N ALA A 77 -12.98 12.49 -6.32
CA ALA A 77 -11.69 12.26 -6.95
C ALA A 77 -11.79 12.34 -8.48
N VAL A 78 -10.84 13.03 -9.11
CA VAL A 78 -10.81 13.28 -10.54
C VAL A 78 -9.81 12.33 -11.20
N VAL A 79 -10.24 11.64 -12.26
CA VAL A 79 -9.40 10.71 -13.03
C VAL A 79 -8.14 11.43 -13.54
N GLY A 80 -6.98 10.79 -13.37
CA GLY A 80 -5.68 11.34 -13.79
C GLY A 80 -5.12 12.47 -12.90
N VAL A 81 -5.88 12.95 -11.91
CA VAL A 81 -5.44 14.00 -10.96
C VAL A 81 -5.38 13.45 -9.54
N GLN A 82 -6.43 12.78 -9.09
CA GLN A 82 -6.43 11.97 -7.87
C GLN A 82 -6.83 10.54 -8.19
N PRO A 83 -5.92 9.72 -8.76
CA PRO A 83 -6.15 8.28 -8.92
C PRO A 83 -6.79 7.67 -7.67
N PHE A 84 -7.87 6.91 -7.85
CA PHE A 84 -8.75 6.54 -6.76
C PHE A 84 -8.71 5.04 -6.43
N GLY A 85 -8.59 4.74 -5.15
CA GLY A 85 -8.53 3.38 -4.64
C GLY A 85 -7.81 3.32 -3.29
N GLY A 86 -8.12 2.32 -2.48
CA GLY A 86 -7.58 2.17 -1.13
C GLY A 86 -6.68 0.95 -0.95
N GLN A 87 -6.41 0.63 0.30
CA GLN A 87 -5.72 -0.58 0.75
C GLN A 87 -6.52 -1.32 1.83
N GLY A 88 -6.02 -2.49 2.22
CA GLY A 88 -6.66 -3.32 3.24
C GLY A 88 -8.08 -3.72 2.79
N LEU A 89 -9.05 -3.54 3.67
CA LEU A 89 -10.46 -3.82 3.41
C LEU A 89 -11.06 -2.93 2.30
N SER A 90 -10.39 -1.84 1.93
CA SER A 90 -10.87 -0.90 0.91
C SER A 90 -10.51 -1.30 -0.53
N GLY A 91 -9.70 -2.34 -0.74
CA GLY A 91 -9.45 -2.89 -2.06
C GLY A 91 -8.02 -3.36 -2.30
N THR A 92 -7.84 -4.04 -3.43
CA THR A 92 -6.57 -4.65 -3.81
C THR A 92 -5.63 -3.72 -4.57
N GLY A 93 -6.18 -2.66 -5.19
CA GLY A 93 -5.53 -1.91 -6.26
C GLY A 93 -5.33 -2.75 -7.55
N PRO A 94 -4.69 -2.20 -8.59
CA PRO A 94 -4.21 -0.81 -8.74
C PRO A 94 -5.32 0.25 -8.71
N LYS A 95 -4.98 1.54 -8.57
CA LYS A 95 -6.02 2.61 -8.53
C LYS A 95 -6.69 2.81 -9.88
N ALA A 96 -8.01 2.99 -9.85
CA ALA A 96 -8.75 3.42 -11.01
C ALA A 96 -8.36 4.85 -11.40
N GLY A 97 -8.21 5.10 -12.71
CA GLY A 97 -7.76 6.38 -13.23
C GLY A 97 -6.29 6.72 -12.91
N GLY A 98 -5.51 5.74 -12.44
CA GLY A 98 -4.07 5.82 -12.22
C GLY A 98 -3.26 5.17 -13.33
N PRO A 99 -1.93 5.40 -13.35
CA PRO A 99 -1.06 4.92 -14.41
C PRO A 99 -0.85 3.40 -14.42
N LEU A 100 -1.11 2.72 -13.30
CA LEU A 100 -0.85 1.27 -13.16
C LEU A 100 -2.03 0.38 -13.57
N TYR A 101 -3.24 0.95 -13.72
CA TYR A 101 -4.47 0.16 -13.86
C TYR A 101 -4.45 -0.77 -15.08
N LEU A 102 -4.04 -0.25 -16.24
CA LEU A 102 -4.04 -1.03 -17.48
C LEU A 102 -2.98 -2.13 -17.49
N PHE A 103 -1.84 -1.94 -16.80
CA PHE A 103 -0.79 -2.97 -16.70
C PHE A 103 -1.27 -4.21 -15.97
N ARG A 104 -2.24 -4.09 -15.06
CA ARG A 104 -2.86 -5.24 -14.39
C ARG A 104 -3.72 -6.09 -15.33
N LEU A 105 -4.19 -5.52 -16.45
CA LEU A 105 -5.02 -6.21 -17.43
C LEU A 105 -4.21 -6.90 -18.53
N LEU A 106 -2.88 -6.73 -18.51
CA LEU A 106 -1.98 -7.43 -19.42
C LEU A 106 -1.64 -8.83 -18.88
N SER A 107 -1.62 -9.82 -19.78
CA SER A 107 -1.20 -11.18 -19.45
C SER A 107 0.32 -11.34 -19.37
N GLN A 108 1.09 -10.44 -19.97
CA GLN A 108 2.55 -10.43 -20.02
C GLN A 108 3.08 -8.99 -20.09
N GLY A 109 4.35 -8.77 -19.72
CA GLY A 109 5.00 -7.46 -19.83
C GLY A 109 4.62 -6.46 -18.72
N ASN A 110 4.09 -6.96 -17.61
CA ASN A 110 3.79 -6.19 -16.40
C ASN A 110 4.72 -6.55 -15.22
N ASP A 111 5.86 -7.14 -15.54
CA ASP A 111 6.89 -7.58 -14.60
C ASP A 111 7.74 -6.41 -14.09
N GLN A 112 7.49 -5.18 -14.52
CA GLN A 112 8.20 -3.96 -14.09
C GLN A 112 7.19 -2.85 -13.85
N LEU A 113 7.57 -1.84 -13.05
CA LEU A 113 6.81 -0.61 -12.99
C LEU A 113 6.98 0.17 -14.30
N PRO A 114 5.92 0.84 -14.81
CA PRO A 114 6.05 1.68 -15.99
C PRO A 114 6.89 2.92 -15.68
N ALA A 115 7.58 3.43 -16.69
CA ALA A 115 8.26 4.72 -16.59
C ALA A 115 7.26 5.81 -16.12
N PRO A 116 7.69 6.75 -15.26
CA PRO A 116 9.06 6.97 -14.81
C PRO A 116 9.47 6.20 -13.55
N PHE A 117 8.64 5.29 -13.02
CA PHE A 117 8.88 4.67 -11.72
C PHE A 117 10.02 3.65 -11.75
N ASN A 118 11.03 3.88 -10.91
CA ASN A 118 12.16 2.98 -10.69
C ASN A 118 12.39 2.80 -9.18
N PRO A 119 12.16 1.61 -8.61
CA PRO A 119 12.37 1.34 -7.18
C PRO A 119 13.81 1.51 -6.71
N ALA A 120 14.79 1.42 -7.62
CA ALA A 120 16.19 1.74 -7.30
C ALA A 120 16.44 3.26 -7.17
N GLU A 121 15.50 4.10 -7.60
CA GLU A 121 15.57 5.56 -7.55
C GLU A 121 14.37 6.13 -6.76
N PRO A 122 14.47 6.28 -5.42
CA PRO A 122 13.32 6.67 -4.58
C PRO A 122 12.61 7.96 -5.00
N ALA A 123 13.33 8.93 -5.58
CA ALA A 123 12.74 10.17 -6.09
C ALA A 123 11.78 9.94 -7.26
N SER A 124 12.00 8.89 -8.07
CA SER A 124 11.15 8.54 -9.21
C SER A 124 9.79 7.98 -8.77
N LEU A 125 9.66 7.54 -7.52
CA LEU A 125 8.44 6.96 -6.96
C LEU A 125 7.38 8.01 -6.61
N THR A 126 7.68 9.30 -6.78
CA THR A 126 6.75 10.40 -6.52
C THR A 126 6.62 11.31 -7.72
N LEU A 127 5.38 11.62 -8.11
CA LEU A 127 5.03 12.51 -9.20
C LEU A 127 4.09 13.61 -8.70
N THR A 128 4.29 14.82 -9.19
CA THR A 128 3.24 15.85 -9.13
C THR A 128 2.39 15.72 -10.38
N LEU A 129 1.10 15.47 -10.21
CA LEU A 129 0.14 15.35 -11.30
C LEU A 129 -0.39 16.74 -11.69
N PRO A 130 -0.58 17.01 -12.98
CA PRO A 130 -1.20 18.25 -13.43
C PRO A 130 -2.61 18.35 -12.88
N GLY A 131 -2.99 19.54 -12.40
CA GLY A 131 -4.28 19.79 -11.77
C GLY A 131 -4.67 21.26 -11.81
N PRO A 132 -5.83 21.63 -11.23
CA PRO A 132 -6.28 23.01 -11.18
C PRO A 132 -5.35 23.90 -10.36
N THR A 133 -5.38 25.21 -10.62
CA THR A 133 -4.68 26.18 -9.78
C THR A 133 -5.28 26.21 -8.37
N GLY A 134 -4.44 26.50 -7.37
CA GLY A 134 -4.86 26.48 -5.96
C GLY A 134 -4.90 25.07 -5.36
N GLU A 135 -4.36 24.10 -6.08
CA GLU A 135 -4.25 22.72 -5.67
C GLU A 135 -2.87 22.15 -6.02
N THR A 136 -2.36 21.26 -5.17
CA THR A 136 -1.22 20.39 -5.50
C THR A 136 -1.65 18.95 -5.38
N ASN A 137 -1.38 18.17 -6.42
CA ASN A 137 -1.71 16.75 -6.49
C ASN A 137 -0.44 15.93 -6.60
N VAL A 138 -0.17 15.14 -5.59
CA VAL A 138 0.98 14.23 -5.55
C VAL A 138 0.48 12.81 -5.68
N TYR A 139 1.09 12.05 -6.56
CA TYR A 139 0.94 10.61 -6.67
C TYR A 139 2.27 9.98 -6.26
N ARG A 140 2.25 9.06 -5.30
CA ARG A 140 3.45 8.33 -4.87
C ARG A 140 3.22 6.84 -4.78
N LEU A 141 4.26 6.08 -5.05
CA LEU A 141 4.33 4.65 -4.76
C LEU A 141 5.05 4.47 -3.42
N VAL A 142 4.41 3.76 -2.51
CA VAL A 142 4.97 3.39 -1.20
C VAL A 142 5.05 1.87 -1.08
N PRO A 143 5.87 1.33 -0.17
CA PRO A 143 5.85 -0.10 0.13
C PRO A 143 4.44 -0.55 0.46
N ARG A 144 4.08 -1.76 0.03
CA ARG A 144 2.79 -2.38 0.33
C ARG A 144 2.69 -2.85 1.78
N GLY A 145 3.82 -3.19 2.41
CA GLY A 145 3.91 -3.59 3.81
C GLY A 145 4.71 -4.88 3.98
N THR A 146 4.08 -5.92 4.53
CA THR A 146 4.68 -7.24 4.71
C THR A 146 4.28 -8.16 3.57
N VAL A 147 5.25 -8.85 2.96
CA VAL A 147 5.03 -9.76 1.84
C VAL A 147 5.33 -11.19 2.30
N LEU A 148 4.30 -12.04 2.27
CA LEU A 148 4.43 -13.47 2.54
C LEU A 148 5.09 -14.15 1.35
N ALA A 149 6.11 -14.97 1.60
CA ALA A 149 6.94 -15.56 0.56
C ALA A 149 7.09 -17.08 0.76
N PHE A 150 6.67 -17.83 -0.26
CA PHE A 150 6.87 -19.28 -0.35
C PHE A 150 8.01 -19.55 -1.32
N ALA A 151 9.22 -19.77 -0.78
CA ALA A 151 10.37 -20.19 -1.56
C ALA A 151 10.56 -21.70 -1.46
N GLN A 152 10.77 -22.36 -2.60
CA GLN A 152 11.08 -23.79 -2.69
C GLN A 152 12.57 -24.03 -2.98
N THR A 153 13.25 -23.07 -3.61
CA THR A 153 14.67 -23.14 -3.96
C THR A 153 15.47 -21.93 -3.43
N GLU A 154 16.79 -22.06 -3.35
CA GLU A 154 17.69 -20.96 -2.96
C GLU A 154 17.64 -19.80 -3.96
N GLN A 155 17.44 -20.10 -5.25
CA GLN A 155 17.25 -19.12 -6.30
C GLN A 155 15.93 -18.36 -6.11
N GLY A 156 14.81 -19.06 -5.91
CA GLY A 156 13.52 -18.43 -5.65
C GLY A 156 13.51 -17.61 -4.36
N PHE A 157 14.14 -18.11 -3.30
CA PHE A 157 14.36 -17.37 -2.06
C PHE A 157 15.09 -16.05 -2.31
N THR A 158 16.21 -16.10 -3.02
CA THR A 158 17.03 -14.91 -3.31
C THR A 158 16.25 -13.89 -4.16
N THR A 159 15.55 -14.34 -5.20
CA THR A 159 14.72 -13.48 -6.05
C THR A 159 13.58 -12.83 -5.26
N GLN A 160 12.84 -13.62 -4.46
CA GLN A 160 11.76 -13.10 -3.63
C GLN A 160 12.29 -12.09 -2.61
N LEU A 161 13.35 -12.42 -1.87
CA LEU A 161 13.93 -11.53 -0.86
C LEU A 161 14.35 -10.21 -1.51
N HIS A 162 15.09 -10.26 -2.62
CA HIS A 162 15.56 -9.07 -3.32
C HIS A 162 14.41 -8.17 -3.80
N GLN A 163 13.39 -8.73 -4.48
CA GLN A 163 12.28 -7.91 -4.99
C GLN A 163 11.43 -7.30 -3.86
N ILE A 164 11.21 -8.05 -2.77
CA ILE A 164 10.49 -7.57 -1.59
C ILE A 164 11.25 -6.40 -0.95
N THR A 165 12.54 -6.55 -0.69
CA THR A 165 13.33 -5.50 -0.02
C THR A 165 13.60 -4.30 -0.94
N ALA A 166 13.77 -4.52 -2.25
CA ALA A 166 13.97 -3.45 -3.23
C ALA A 166 12.75 -2.50 -3.35
N THR A 167 11.57 -2.96 -2.94
CA THR A 167 10.34 -2.17 -2.88
C THR A 167 10.05 -1.62 -1.47
N GLY A 168 11.00 -1.75 -0.54
CA GLY A 168 10.88 -1.29 0.84
C GLY A 168 9.92 -2.12 1.71
N ASN A 169 9.52 -3.30 1.24
CA ASN A 169 8.65 -4.20 1.99
C ASN A 169 9.46 -5.08 2.94
N ARG A 170 8.77 -5.66 3.93
CA ARG A 170 9.32 -6.68 4.82
C ARG A 170 8.99 -8.07 4.28
N ALA A 171 9.97 -8.97 4.27
CA ALA A 171 9.76 -10.35 3.86
C ALA A 171 9.30 -11.22 5.05
N LEU A 172 8.27 -12.03 4.83
CA LEU A 172 7.80 -13.05 5.75
C LEU A 172 7.87 -14.40 5.06
N PHE A 173 8.94 -15.15 5.28
CA PHE A 173 9.13 -16.46 4.64
C PHE A 173 8.50 -17.58 5.46
N ILE A 174 7.99 -18.61 4.78
CA ILE A 174 7.62 -19.86 5.44
C ILE A 174 8.85 -20.52 6.05
N ASP A 175 8.76 -20.86 7.33
CA ASP A 175 9.80 -21.59 8.04
C ASP A 175 9.84 -23.05 7.54
N SER A 176 11.02 -23.48 7.11
CA SER A 176 11.28 -24.78 6.53
C SER A 176 12.71 -25.20 6.86
N SER A 177 13.08 -26.45 6.55
CA SER A 177 14.45 -26.92 6.74
C SER A 177 15.51 -26.11 5.98
N ASN A 178 15.11 -25.38 4.93
CA ASN A 178 16.03 -24.69 4.02
C ASN A 178 16.00 -23.16 4.16
N THR A 179 14.84 -22.57 4.45
CA THR A 179 14.68 -21.10 4.47
C THR A 179 15.50 -20.42 5.57
N ARG A 180 15.64 -21.05 6.75
CA ARG A 180 16.55 -20.55 7.80
C ARG A 180 18.01 -20.52 7.33
N PRO A 181 18.60 -21.63 6.84
CA PRO A 181 19.95 -21.60 6.27
C PRO A 181 20.14 -20.55 5.16
N TRP A 182 19.17 -20.37 4.25
CA TRP A 182 19.28 -19.35 3.20
C TRP A 182 19.25 -17.92 3.76
N LEU A 183 18.39 -17.68 4.75
CA LEU A 183 18.31 -16.39 5.43
C LEU A 183 19.59 -16.07 6.22
N ASP A 184 20.22 -17.08 6.84
CA ASP A 184 21.47 -16.91 7.58
C ASP A 184 22.64 -16.56 6.67
N LYS A 185 22.61 -16.99 5.40
CA LYS A 185 23.59 -16.63 4.36
C LYS A 185 23.34 -15.27 3.72
N ALA A 186 22.13 -14.71 3.83
CA ALA A 186 21.78 -13.45 3.20
C ALA A 186 22.59 -12.28 3.79
N GLU A 187 22.77 -11.22 2.99
CA GLU A 187 23.43 -10.00 3.46
C GLU A 187 22.71 -9.43 4.68
N ALA A 188 23.48 -8.90 5.64
CA ALA A 188 22.95 -8.48 6.94
C ALA A 188 21.76 -7.51 6.82
N GLY A 189 21.84 -6.53 5.91
CA GLY A 189 20.77 -5.55 5.69
C GLY A 189 19.48 -6.15 5.09
N LEU A 190 19.60 -7.19 4.25
CA LEU A 190 18.44 -7.92 3.72
C LEU A 190 17.84 -8.83 4.79
N ARG A 191 18.70 -9.48 5.58
CA ARG A 191 18.29 -10.37 6.68
C ARG A 191 17.47 -9.64 7.74
N GLU A 192 17.81 -8.39 8.07
CA GLU A 192 17.06 -7.57 9.03
C GLU A 192 15.64 -7.22 8.56
N GLN A 193 15.39 -7.25 7.25
CA GLN A 193 14.07 -7.00 6.66
C GLN A 193 13.24 -8.27 6.48
N ALA A 194 13.77 -9.43 6.88
CA ALA A 194 13.13 -10.72 6.72
C ALA A 194 12.87 -11.41 8.06
N SER A 195 11.77 -12.15 8.11
CA SER A 195 11.38 -12.97 9.26
C SER A 195 10.79 -14.29 8.77
N LEU A 196 10.71 -15.28 9.66
CA LEU A 196 10.15 -16.59 9.36
C LEU A 196 8.83 -16.79 10.11
N ILE A 197 7.89 -17.52 9.49
CA ILE A 197 6.62 -17.91 10.09
C ILE A 197 6.32 -19.37 9.81
N ALA A 198 5.75 -20.09 10.79
CA ALA A 198 5.29 -21.45 10.54
C ALA A 198 4.08 -21.45 9.59
N ASP A 199 4.01 -22.42 8.67
CA ASP A 199 2.89 -22.54 7.73
C ASP A 199 1.52 -22.61 8.44
N THR A 200 1.49 -23.20 9.65
CA THR A 200 0.28 -23.31 10.48
C THR A 200 -0.23 -21.97 11.00
N GLN A 201 0.58 -20.92 11.00
CA GLN A 201 0.24 -19.60 11.56
C GLN A 201 -0.18 -18.60 10.48
N ILE A 202 -0.02 -18.92 9.19
CA ILE A 202 -0.25 -17.93 8.15
C ILE A 202 -1.70 -17.47 8.13
N ASP A 203 -2.66 -18.33 8.50
CA ASP A 203 -4.11 -18.06 8.46
C ASP A 203 -4.55 -16.92 9.40
N GLU A 204 -3.71 -16.56 10.38
CA GLU A 204 -3.94 -15.46 11.33
C GLU A 204 -2.90 -14.33 11.19
N ALA A 205 -1.85 -14.54 10.41
CA ALA A 205 -0.76 -13.57 10.23
C ALA A 205 -1.19 -12.32 9.43
N GLY A 206 -0.61 -11.17 9.75
CA GLY A 206 -0.75 -9.93 8.97
C GLY A 206 0.27 -9.85 7.84
N PHE A 207 -0.22 -9.78 6.60
CA PHE A 207 0.58 -9.53 5.39
C PHE A 207 -0.30 -8.91 4.31
N ASP A 208 0.34 -8.25 3.34
CA ASP A 208 -0.28 -7.32 2.39
C ASP A 208 -0.13 -7.76 0.91
N ALA A 209 0.75 -8.72 0.66
CA ALA A 209 0.95 -9.40 -0.63
C ALA A 209 1.53 -10.81 -0.43
N VAL A 210 1.44 -11.64 -1.48
CA VAL A 210 2.00 -13.00 -1.46
C VAL A 210 2.83 -13.27 -2.72
N LEU A 211 4.05 -13.78 -2.55
CA LEU A 211 4.88 -14.35 -3.60
C LEU A 211 4.99 -15.86 -3.41
N PHE A 212 4.86 -16.61 -4.50
CA PHE A 212 4.86 -18.07 -4.48
C PHE A 212 5.80 -18.62 -5.54
N GLU A 213 6.74 -19.45 -5.13
CA GLU A 213 7.50 -20.31 -6.04
C GLU A 213 6.83 -21.68 -6.10
N GLY A 214 6.51 -22.16 -7.31
CA GLY A 214 5.94 -23.50 -7.50
C GLY A 214 5.17 -23.65 -8.79
N ASP A 215 4.38 -24.73 -8.87
CA ASP A 215 3.53 -25.02 -10.02
C ASP A 215 2.14 -24.37 -9.91
N SER A 216 1.34 -24.53 -10.98
CA SER A 216 0.00 -23.96 -11.06
C SER A 216 -0.98 -24.59 -10.07
N ASP A 217 -0.82 -25.87 -9.74
CA ASP A 217 -1.70 -26.57 -8.78
C ASP A 217 -1.43 -26.10 -7.35
N GLY A 218 -0.15 -25.96 -6.98
CA GLY A 218 0.28 -25.38 -5.71
C GLY A 218 -0.21 -23.94 -5.54
N LEU A 219 -0.04 -23.10 -6.56
CA LEU A 219 -0.55 -21.73 -6.54
C LEU A 219 -2.07 -21.68 -6.42
N ARG A 220 -2.79 -22.58 -7.10
CA ARG A 220 -4.25 -22.69 -7.01
C ARG A 220 -4.68 -23.06 -5.60
N ASN A 221 -4.01 -24.03 -4.96
CA ASN A 221 -4.31 -24.44 -3.59
C ASN A 221 -4.04 -23.31 -2.59
N LEU A 222 -2.93 -22.59 -2.76
CA LEU A 222 -2.63 -21.40 -1.95
C LEU A 222 -3.71 -20.33 -2.12
N ASN A 223 -4.13 -20.02 -3.34
CA ASN A 223 -5.20 -19.05 -3.59
C ASN A 223 -6.52 -19.46 -2.93
N LEU A 224 -6.86 -20.75 -2.96
CA LEU A 224 -8.04 -21.27 -2.25
C LEU A 224 -7.92 -21.05 -0.74
N ARG A 225 -6.77 -21.36 -0.13
CA ARG A 225 -6.52 -21.10 1.30
C ARG A 225 -6.64 -19.60 1.62
N LEU A 226 -5.98 -18.74 0.85
CA LEU A 226 -6.01 -17.30 1.04
C LEU A 226 -7.42 -16.72 0.92
N SER A 227 -8.25 -17.26 0.03
CA SER A 227 -9.65 -16.84 -0.16
C SER A 227 -10.56 -17.11 1.04
N GLN A 228 -10.18 -18.04 1.93
CA GLN A 228 -10.95 -18.37 3.14
C GLN A 228 -10.57 -17.49 4.33
N ARG A 229 -9.51 -16.70 4.22
CA ARG A 229 -9.09 -15.80 5.29
C ARG A 229 -10.10 -14.68 5.48
N LYS A 230 -10.27 -14.26 6.73
CA LYS A 230 -10.92 -12.99 7.04
C LYS A 230 -9.94 -11.83 6.79
N GLY A 231 -10.49 -10.65 6.49
CA GLY A 231 -9.69 -9.45 6.30
C GLY A 231 -9.53 -9.07 4.82
N PRO A 232 -8.46 -8.35 4.47
CA PRO A 232 -8.21 -7.87 3.11
C PRO A 232 -8.05 -9.01 2.10
N ILE A 233 -8.47 -8.75 0.86
CA ILE A 233 -8.25 -9.69 -0.25
C ILE A 233 -6.76 -9.71 -0.60
N MET A 234 -6.16 -10.90 -0.56
CA MET A 234 -4.74 -11.11 -0.85
C MET A 234 -4.52 -11.42 -2.33
N ILE A 235 -3.58 -10.72 -2.97
CA ILE A 235 -3.11 -11.09 -4.31
C ILE A 235 -1.85 -11.95 -4.15
N ALA A 236 -1.89 -13.16 -4.70
CA ALA A 236 -0.73 -14.02 -4.84
C ALA A 236 -0.17 -13.98 -6.27
N TYR A 237 1.15 -13.83 -6.38
CA TYR A 237 1.89 -13.92 -7.63
C TYR A 237 2.78 -15.17 -7.60
N GLY A 238 2.57 -16.06 -8.58
CA GLY A 238 3.33 -17.30 -8.67
C GLY A 238 4.33 -17.27 -9.83
N LEU A 239 5.51 -17.84 -9.61
CA LEU A 239 6.47 -18.19 -10.66
C LEU A 239 6.99 -19.61 -10.42
N SER A 240 7.26 -20.33 -11.49
CA SER A 240 8.02 -21.59 -11.44
C SER A 240 9.53 -21.31 -11.37
N LEU A 241 10.31 -22.30 -10.93
CA LEU A 241 11.77 -22.21 -10.96
C LEU A 241 12.31 -21.96 -12.38
N GLU A 242 11.72 -22.61 -13.39
CA GLU A 242 12.13 -22.43 -14.79
C GLU A 242 11.95 -20.98 -15.24
N GLU A 243 10.83 -20.35 -14.89
CA GLU A 243 10.57 -18.95 -15.19
C GLU A 243 11.55 -18.02 -14.49
N ILE A 244 11.88 -18.30 -13.22
CA ILE A 244 12.87 -17.53 -12.46
C ILE A 244 14.26 -17.65 -13.10
N ILE A 245 14.65 -18.86 -13.54
CA ILE A 245 15.93 -19.11 -14.24
C ILE A 245 15.95 -18.38 -15.59
N GLN A 246 14.81 -18.30 -16.29
CA GLN A 246 14.66 -17.55 -17.54
C GLN A 246 14.63 -16.02 -17.32
N GLY A 247 14.72 -15.56 -16.07
CA GLY A 247 14.79 -14.15 -15.72
C GLY A 247 13.44 -13.47 -15.56
N LYS A 248 12.32 -14.21 -15.51
CA LYS A 248 11.04 -13.62 -15.12
C LYS A 248 11.10 -13.12 -13.68
N GLN A 249 10.33 -12.06 -13.42
CA GLN A 249 10.23 -11.43 -12.12
C GLN A 249 8.79 -11.40 -11.64
N TYR A 250 8.59 -11.37 -10.34
CA TYR A 250 7.27 -11.15 -9.78
C TYR A 250 6.80 -9.72 -10.14
N PRO A 251 5.52 -9.51 -10.49
CA PRO A 251 5.03 -8.18 -10.87
C PRO A 251 5.22 -7.13 -9.78
N TRP A 252 6.02 -6.10 -10.06
CA TRP A 252 6.35 -5.05 -9.07
C TRP A 252 5.13 -4.22 -8.66
N LEU A 253 4.13 -4.10 -9.52
CA LEU A 253 2.84 -3.48 -9.20
C LEU A 253 2.15 -4.16 -8.00
N GLY A 254 2.45 -5.45 -7.77
CA GLY A 254 1.95 -6.23 -6.65
C GLY A 254 2.68 -5.99 -5.34
N LEU A 255 3.82 -5.28 -5.37
CA LEU A 255 4.69 -5.02 -4.22
C LEU A 255 4.67 -3.55 -3.80
N VAL A 256 3.92 -2.69 -4.50
CA VAL A 256 3.73 -1.29 -4.14
C VAL A 256 2.28 -1.01 -3.80
N HIS A 257 2.07 0.05 -3.02
CA HIS A 257 0.78 0.68 -2.82
C HIS A 257 0.82 2.10 -3.39
N GLU A 258 -0.25 2.49 -4.06
CA GLU A 258 -0.37 3.82 -4.65
C GLU A 258 -1.04 4.76 -3.65
N GLN A 259 -0.49 5.96 -3.47
CA GLN A 259 -1.11 7.02 -2.68
C GLN A 259 -1.29 8.29 -3.50
N SER A 260 -2.49 8.85 -3.45
CA SER A 260 -2.81 10.16 -4.01
C SER A 260 -3.00 11.15 -2.87
N ILE A 261 -2.32 12.29 -2.92
CA ILE A 261 -2.40 13.37 -1.92
C ILE A 261 -2.80 14.64 -2.65
N SER A 262 -3.98 15.17 -2.32
CA SER A 262 -4.49 16.43 -2.88
C SER A 262 -4.56 17.50 -1.80
N THR A 263 -3.79 18.56 -1.98
CA THR A 263 -3.68 19.68 -1.04
C THR A 263 -4.30 20.92 -1.63
N ASN A 264 -5.26 21.52 -0.94
CA ASN A 264 -5.77 22.84 -1.25
C ASN A 264 -4.77 23.91 -0.79
N THR A 265 -4.02 24.47 -1.74
CA THR A 265 -3.02 25.52 -1.46
C THR A 265 -3.65 26.91 -1.34
N ALA A 266 -4.93 27.06 -1.70
CA ALA A 266 -5.70 28.29 -1.53
C ALA A 266 -6.46 28.37 -0.19
N ALA A 267 -6.29 27.39 0.70
CA ALA A 267 -7.01 27.31 1.99
C ALA A 267 -6.77 28.51 2.92
N ALA A 268 -5.70 29.29 2.69
CA ALA A 268 -5.41 30.51 3.42
C ALA A 268 -6.23 31.73 2.94
N GLY A 269 -7.06 31.59 1.89
CA GLY A 269 -7.89 32.66 1.33
C GLY A 269 -7.31 33.34 0.08
N GLY A 270 -6.27 32.78 -0.53
CA GLY A 270 -5.65 33.30 -1.75
C GLY A 270 -4.68 32.30 -2.37
N ASN A 271 -4.33 32.48 -3.65
CA ASN A 271 -3.41 31.61 -4.37
C ASN A 271 -2.10 32.35 -4.68
N ALA A 272 -1.05 32.02 -3.92
CA ALA A 272 0.26 32.67 -4.04
C ALA A 272 0.85 32.56 -5.46
N SER A 273 0.65 31.43 -6.15
CA SER A 273 1.17 31.21 -7.51
C SER A 273 0.49 32.10 -8.56
N LEU A 274 -0.75 32.54 -8.31
CA LEU A 274 -1.45 33.48 -9.20
C LEU A 274 -1.06 34.93 -8.93
N MET A 275 -0.49 35.25 -7.76
CA MET A 275 -0.03 36.61 -7.44
C MET A 275 1.22 37.00 -8.23
N THR A 276 1.93 36.04 -8.81
CA THR A 276 3.15 36.24 -9.60
C THR A 276 2.93 36.22 -11.11
N ILE A 277 1.69 36.00 -11.57
CA ILE A 277 1.32 35.96 -12.98
C ILE A 277 0.59 37.28 -13.30
N GLY A 278 1.26 38.17 -14.04
CA GLY A 278 0.77 39.48 -14.47
C GLY A 278 1.28 39.86 -15.84
#